data_AF-A0A2M7K3N1-F1
#
_entry.id   AF-A0A2M7K3N1-F1
#
_cell.length_a   1.000
_cell.length_b   1.000
_cell.length_c   1.000
_cell.angle_alpha   90.00
_cell.angle_beta   90.00
_cell.angle_gamma   90.00
#
_symmetry.space_group_name_H-M   'P 1'
#
loop_
_entity.id
_entity.type
_entity.pdbx_description
1 polymer ?
#
loop_
_entity_poly.entity_id
_entity_poly.type
_entity_poly.pdbx_seq_one_letter_code
_entity_poly.pdbx_strand_id
1 'polypeptide(L)'
;MNTKFFFFAMLFATSLAFLSSCDDKKSSTTGWNYNDEKTGGFEYVFYEEQETGPGLVLIEGGTFSMGRVEQDVLYEWSAFPKRVTVSSFYMDETEVRNVDYREYLYWLRRVFVDYPEVFKMALPDTLVWRSKLAFNEPYVELYFRHPAYQDYPVVGINWLQANDYCSWRTDRVNEMIMVREGLLYMDPTGQTGEENFNTESYLAGQYEGAVRDQMPDYDPNGDVRKVRMEDGILLPKYRLPTEAEWEFASLGLLGNMLADERIFNEKIYPWNGHYIRIDDRSGFDTKDIGQIRANTIRGRGDYMGMAGALNDKNDIPSDVNSYWPNDYGLYCMAGNVNEWVMDVYRPLTYEDNDDFRPFRGNVYQTQVRDDEGNIAEKDSLGKIRYRNVTDDEAFNRRNYNTADNINYLDGDYESSIDYNTDDVSKDNTNSKRMYNTGKSALGENGKSTVRGGLNMTSMVDNRQRVFKGGGWKDRVYWMSPGTRRFLDQSQARADLGFRCAMHRVGGAQGLGY
;
A
#
# COMPACT_ATOMS: atom_id res chain seq x y z
N MET A 1 -35.90 56.66 39.44
CA MET A 1 -35.82 55.47 38.55
C MET A 1 -34.35 55.24 38.20
N ASN A 2 -33.73 54.25 38.84
CA ASN A 2 -32.27 54.07 38.86
C ASN A 2 -31.78 53.25 37.66
N THR A 3 -31.27 53.94 36.63
CA THR A 3 -30.63 53.35 35.45
C THR A 3 -29.32 52.61 35.75
N LYS A 4 -28.76 52.75 36.96
CA LYS A 4 -27.56 52.01 37.40
C LYS A 4 -27.83 50.56 37.84
N PHE A 5 -29.07 50.21 38.18
CA PHE A 5 -29.41 48.84 38.62
C PHE A 5 -29.64 47.89 37.42
N PHE A 6 -30.05 48.43 36.27
CA PHE A 6 -30.29 47.65 35.05
C PHE A 6 -28.99 47.19 34.36
N PHE A 7 -27.93 48.01 34.40
CA PHE A 7 -26.64 47.66 33.79
C PHE A 7 -25.90 46.56 34.55
N PHE A 8 -26.04 46.51 35.89
CA PHE A 8 -25.39 45.47 36.70
C PHE A 8 -26.09 44.10 36.60
N ALA A 9 -27.41 44.08 36.40
CA ALA A 9 -28.17 42.85 36.17
C ALA A 9 -27.89 42.22 34.78
N MET A 10 -27.60 43.05 33.77
CA MET A 10 -27.30 42.59 32.41
C MET A 10 -25.86 42.03 32.28
N LEU A 11 -24.92 42.56 33.08
CA LEU A 11 -23.55 42.04 33.18
C LEU A 11 -23.46 40.72 33.94
N PHE A 12 -24.31 40.49 34.95
CA PHE A 12 -24.38 39.22 35.67
C PHE A 12 -25.11 38.12 34.88
N ALA A 13 -26.10 38.49 34.06
CA ALA A 13 -26.79 37.56 33.16
C ALA A 13 -25.93 37.15 31.95
N THR A 14 -25.01 38.01 31.50
CA THR A 14 -24.07 37.69 30.41
C THR A 14 -22.85 36.90 30.90
N SER A 15 -22.45 37.01 32.17
CA SER A 15 -21.41 36.15 32.75
C SER A 15 -21.91 34.74 33.12
N LEU A 16 -23.22 34.54 33.31
CA LEU A 16 -23.80 33.19 33.53
C LEU A 16 -24.09 32.44 32.21
N ALA A 17 -24.11 33.11 31.06
CA ALA A 17 -24.36 32.48 29.77
C ALA A 17 -23.11 31.83 29.14
N PHE A 18 -21.92 32.04 29.72
CA PHE A 18 -20.66 31.41 29.28
C PHE A 18 -20.24 30.19 30.11
N LEU A 19 -21.09 29.71 31.02
CA LEU A 19 -20.80 28.55 31.90
C LEU A 19 -21.79 27.39 31.76
N SER A 20 -22.54 27.30 30.66
CA SER A 20 -23.47 26.19 30.44
C SER A 20 -23.56 25.80 28.96
N SER A 21 -22.57 25.06 28.48
CA SER A 21 -22.76 23.96 27.52
C SER A 21 -21.42 23.22 27.36
N CYS A 22 -21.02 22.47 28.39
CA CYS A 22 -20.51 21.13 28.08
C CYS A 22 -21.78 20.35 27.75
N ASP A 23 -22.18 20.35 26.48
CA ASP A 23 -23.21 19.43 26.02
C ASP A 23 -22.59 18.04 26.09
N ASP A 24 -22.78 17.38 27.24
CA ASP A 24 -22.48 15.95 27.40
C ASP A 24 -23.25 15.24 26.29
N LYS A 25 -22.52 14.74 25.29
CA LYS A 25 -23.17 14.11 24.14
C LYS A 25 -23.92 12.89 24.63
N LYS A 26 -25.21 12.84 24.30
CA LYS A 26 -26.09 11.73 24.65
C LYS A 26 -26.26 10.82 23.46
N SER A 27 -26.37 9.52 23.73
CA SER A 27 -26.71 8.55 22.71
C SER A 27 -28.09 8.82 22.15
N SER A 28 -28.18 8.98 20.83
CA SER A 28 -29.46 9.07 20.13
C SER A 28 -30.25 7.75 20.16
N THR A 29 -29.58 6.61 20.38
CA THR A 29 -30.20 5.28 20.37
C THR A 29 -30.68 4.87 21.76
N THR A 30 -29.86 5.07 22.79
CA THR A 30 -30.20 4.62 24.16
C THR A 30 -30.59 5.77 25.10
N GLY A 31 -30.21 7.01 24.80
CA GLY A 31 -30.40 8.17 25.66
C GLY A 31 -29.37 8.31 26.80
N TRP A 32 -28.40 7.40 26.88
CA TRP A 32 -27.34 7.42 27.91
C TRP A 32 -26.28 8.47 27.58
N ASN A 33 -25.65 9.05 28.60
CA ASN A 33 -24.54 9.97 28.41
C ASN A 33 -23.30 9.22 27.91
N TYR A 34 -22.55 9.83 27.00
CA TYR A 34 -21.21 9.36 26.63
C TYR A 34 -20.15 9.98 27.57
N ASN A 35 -19.01 9.29 27.70
CA ASN A 35 -17.85 9.74 28.50
C ASN A 35 -18.19 9.99 29.99
N ASP A 36 -19.18 9.28 30.54
CA ASP A 36 -19.58 9.39 31.94
C ASP A 36 -19.44 8.03 32.63
N GLU A 37 -18.56 7.98 33.63
CA GLU A 37 -18.30 6.81 34.47
C GLU A 37 -19.59 6.26 35.08
N LYS A 38 -20.51 7.14 35.50
CA LYS A 38 -21.76 6.73 36.18
C LYS A 38 -22.70 5.94 35.28
N THR A 39 -22.59 6.13 33.97
CA THR A 39 -23.39 5.44 32.96
C THR A 39 -22.65 4.28 32.29
N GLY A 40 -21.60 3.77 32.94
CA GLY A 40 -20.83 2.63 32.46
C GLY A 40 -19.69 2.99 31.52
N GLY A 41 -19.31 4.28 31.44
CA GLY A 41 -18.03 4.66 30.86
C GLY A 41 -17.91 4.54 29.35
N PHE A 42 -19.01 4.42 28.60
CA PHE A 42 -18.90 4.29 27.15
C PHE A 42 -18.30 5.56 26.54
N GLU A 43 -17.16 5.38 25.89
CA GLU A 43 -16.40 6.48 25.35
C GLU A 43 -16.84 6.85 23.93
N TYR A 44 -17.01 8.15 23.72
CA TYR A 44 -17.23 8.74 22.42
C TYR A 44 -16.15 9.80 22.18
N VAL A 45 -15.31 9.55 21.18
CA VAL A 45 -14.31 10.51 20.71
C VAL A 45 -14.88 11.26 19.51
N PHE A 46 -14.77 12.59 19.54
CA PHE A 46 -15.06 13.38 18.35
C PHE A 46 -13.92 13.22 17.35
N TYR A 47 -14.24 12.76 16.15
CA TYR A 47 -13.28 12.53 15.08
C TYR A 47 -13.68 13.36 13.87
N GLU A 48 -12.83 14.30 13.49
CA GLU A 48 -13.07 15.19 12.35
C GLU A 48 -12.62 14.53 11.05
N GLU A 49 -11.32 14.26 10.92
CA GLU A 49 -10.74 13.61 9.76
C GLU A 49 -9.45 12.86 10.13
N GLN A 50 -9.12 11.85 9.31
CA GLN A 50 -7.86 11.14 9.38
C GLN A 50 -6.68 12.03 8.98
N GLU A 51 -5.68 12.12 9.86
CA GLU A 51 -4.41 12.76 9.55
C GLU A 51 -3.74 12.10 8.33
N THR A 52 -3.18 12.91 7.44
CA THR A 52 -2.41 12.41 6.29
C THR A 52 -1.04 11.93 6.75
N GLY A 53 -0.72 10.67 6.48
CA GLY A 53 0.59 10.12 6.82
C GLY A 53 1.74 10.79 6.04
N PRO A 54 2.99 10.72 6.54
CA PRO A 54 4.12 11.40 5.90
C PRO A 54 4.34 10.93 4.46
N GLY A 55 4.40 11.85 3.50
CA GLY A 55 4.65 11.57 2.07
C GLY A 55 3.46 10.98 1.31
N LEU A 56 2.29 10.87 1.96
CA LEU A 56 1.06 10.41 1.33
C LEU A 56 0.24 11.57 0.76
N VAL A 57 -0.50 11.27 -0.29
CA VAL A 57 -1.47 12.15 -0.94
C VAL A 57 -2.85 11.50 -0.92
N LEU A 58 -3.88 12.28 -0.65
CA LEU A 58 -5.27 11.82 -0.68
C LEU A 58 -5.72 11.59 -2.12
N ILE A 59 -6.15 10.37 -2.41
CA ILE A 59 -6.80 9.99 -3.66
C ILE A 59 -8.30 9.86 -3.37
N GLU A 60 -9.07 10.83 -3.84
CA GLU A 60 -10.54 10.76 -3.78
C GLU A 60 -11.02 9.61 -4.67
N GLY A 61 -11.68 8.65 -4.05
CA GLY A 61 -12.21 7.46 -4.70
C GLY A 61 -13.42 7.76 -5.57
N GLY A 62 -13.65 6.87 -6.53
CA GLY A 62 -14.75 6.97 -7.47
C GLY A 62 -14.79 5.78 -8.41
N THR A 63 -15.63 5.88 -9.43
CA THR A 63 -15.79 4.85 -10.45
C THR A 63 -14.99 5.20 -11.69
N PHE A 64 -14.27 4.24 -12.27
CA PHE A 64 -13.52 4.43 -13.52
C PHE A 64 -13.58 3.20 -14.42
N SER A 65 -13.15 3.36 -15.67
CA SER A 65 -12.95 2.25 -16.60
C SER A 65 -11.53 1.71 -16.42
N MET A 66 -11.40 0.57 -15.74
CA MET A 66 -10.14 -0.13 -15.52
C MET A 66 -9.86 -1.05 -16.71
N GLY A 67 -8.63 -1.04 -17.20
CA GLY A 67 -8.17 -1.83 -18.33
C GLY A 67 -7.66 -0.96 -19.47
N ARG A 68 -7.24 -1.62 -20.55
CA ARG A 68 -6.63 -0.95 -21.69
C ARG A 68 -7.70 -0.45 -22.64
N VAL A 69 -7.66 0.85 -22.89
CA VAL A 69 -8.51 1.54 -23.88
C VAL A 69 -7.93 1.46 -25.30
N GLU A 70 -6.66 1.06 -25.44
CA GLU A 70 -5.97 0.93 -26.72
C GLU A 70 -5.94 -0.51 -27.27
N GLN A 71 -5.48 -0.63 -28.52
CA GLN A 71 -5.27 -1.93 -29.16
C GLN A 71 -4.24 -2.77 -28.39
N ASP A 72 -4.61 -4.03 -28.14
CA ASP A 72 -3.67 -5.00 -27.60
C ASP A 72 -2.71 -5.48 -28.70
N VAL A 73 -1.46 -5.01 -28.63
CA VAL A 73 -0.41 -5.35 -29.59
C VAL A 73 0.12 -6.76 -29.37
N LEU A 74 0.05 -7.27 -28.14
CA LEU A 74 0.57 -8.58 -27.77
C LEU A 74 -0.48 -9.68 -27.88
N TYR A 75 -1.75 -9.33 -28.13
CA TYR A 75 -2.88 -10.25 -28.23
C TYR A 75 -3.01 -11.17 -27.00
N GLU A 76 -2.70 -10.64 -25.81
CA GLU A 76 -2.79 -11.34 -24.52
C GLU A 76 -4.20 -11.30 -23.93
N TRP A 77 -5.03 -10.31 -24.29
CA TRP A 77 -6.42 -10.14 -23.86
C TRP A 77 -6.64 -10.20 -22.33
N SER A 78 -5.62 -9.81 -21.54
CA SER A 78 -5.62 -9.91 -20.07
C SER A 78 -6.07 -8.64 -19.35
N ALA A 79 -6.40 -7.57 -20.08
CA ALA A 79 -6.68 -6.24 -19.53
C ALA A 79 -7.79 -5.52 -20.32
N PHE A 80 -8.93 -6.17 -20.54
CA PHE A 80 -10.05 -5.53 -21.23
C PHE A 80 -10.72 -4.48 -20.33
N PRO A 81 -11.32 -3.41 -20.90
CA PRO A 81 -11.99 -2.38 -20.11
C PRO A 81 -13.20 -2.91 -19.34
N LYS A 82 -13.24 -2.66 -18.03
CA LYS A 82 -14.39 -2.90 -17.14
C LYS A 82 -14.54 -1.73 -16.17
N ARG A 83 -15.79 -1.38 -15.85
CA ARG A 83 -16.09 -0.35 -14.86
C ARG A 83 -15.92 -0.91 -13.45
N VAL A 84 -15.12 -0.24 -12.63
CA VAL A 84 -14.88 -0.60 -11.23
C VAL A 84 -14.94 0.63 -10.33
N THR A 85 -15.27 0.43 -9.06
CA THR A 85 -15.33 1.49 -8.05
C THR A 85 -14.21 1.29 -7.03
N VAL A 86 -13.41 2.32 -6.82
CA VAL A 86 -12.32 2.36 -5.83
C VAL A 86 -12.70 3.34 -4.74
N SER A 87 -12.62 2.93 -3.48
CA SER A 87 -12.83 3.82 -2.33
C SER A 87 -11.66 4.78 -2.18
N SER A 88 -11.89 5.92 -1.54
CA SER A 88 -10.82 6.87 -1.24
C SER A 88 -9.73 6.22 -0.39
N PHE A 89 -8.49 6.59 -0.68
CA PHE A 89 -7.31 6.04 -0.04
C PHE A 89 -6.17 7.05 -0.14
N TYR A 90 -5.09 6.77 0.57
CA TYR A 90 -3.87 7.56 0.50
C TYR A 90 -2.80 6.77 -0.26
N MET A 91 -2.00 7.44 -1.07
CA MET A 91 -0.90 6.85 -1.83
C MET A 91 0.34 7.72 -1.74
N ASP A 92 1.53 7.12 -1.74
CA ASP A 92 2.77 7.90 -1.77
C ASP A 92 2.84 8.77 -3.02
N GLU A 93 3.23 10.03 -2.81
CA GLU A 93 3.47 11.01 -3.87
C GLU A 93 4.44 10.48 -4.94
N THR A 94 5.49 9.78 -4.49
CA THR A 94 6.58 9.27 -5.33
C THR A 94 6.84 7.78 -5.08
N GLU A 95 7.69 7.14 -5.88
CA GLU A 95 8.23 5.83 -5.52
C GLU A 95 9.10 5.92 -4.25
N VAL A 96 9.24 4.80 -3.53
CA VAL A 96 10.12 4.73 -2.35
C VAL A 96 11.56 4.97 -2.77
N ARG A 97 12.24 5.92 -2.11
CA ARG A 97 13.61 6.32 -2.49
C ARG A 97 14.66 5.42 -1.83
N ASN A 98 15.87 5.44 -2.38
CA ASN A 98 17.01 4.75 -1.79
C ASN A 98 17.34 5.24 -0.36
N VAL A 99 17.12 6.52 -0.04
CA VAL A 99 17.29 7.04 1.32
C VAL A 99 16.29 6.44 2.32
N ASP A 100 15.01 6.36 1.94
CA ASP A 100 13.95 5.84 2.79
C ASP A 100 14.17 4.34 3.06
N TYR A 101 14.57 3.58 2.04
CA TYR A 101 14.89 2.16 2.23
C TYR A 101 16.17 1.94 3.05
N ARG A 102 17.15 2.85 2.99
CA ARG A 102 18.33 2.79 3.85
C ARG A 102 17.99 3.14 5.30
N GLU A 103 17.03 4.02 5.55
CA GLU A 103 16.49 4.27 6.89
C GLU A 103 15.91 2.98 7.48
N TYR A 104 15.09 2.26 6.70
CA TYR A 104 14.57 0.96 7.07
C TYR A 104 15.69 -0.04 7.45
N LEU A 105 16.69 -0.19 6.58
CA LEU A 105 17.83 -1.08 6.83
C LEU A 105 18.64 -0.66 8.07
N TYR A 106 18.82 0.64 8.29
CA TYR A 106 19.50 1.17 9.47
C TYR A 106 18.73 0.81 10.74
N TRP A 107 17.40 0.96 10.73
CA TRP A 107 16.54 0.57 11.84
C TRP A 107 16.64 -0.93 12.12
N LEU A 108 16.53 -1.78 11.11
CA LEU A 108 16.66 -3.24 11.27
C LEU A 108 17.99 -3.65 11.90
N ARG A 109 19.08 -3.04 11.45
CA ARG A 109 20.42 -3.34 11.98
C ARG A 109 20.57 -2.93 13.45
N ARG A 110 19.90 -1.86 13.87
CA ARG A 110 19.93 -1.36 15.25
C ARG A 110 19.07 -2.21 16.18
N VAL A 111 17.89 -2.62 15.73
CA VAL A 111 16.89 -3.30 16.58
C VAL A 111 17.13 -4.81 16.63
N PHE A 112 17.39 -5.45 15.49
CA PHE A 112 17.53 -6.91 15.40
C PHE A 112 19.01 -7.32 15.39
N VAL A 113 19.74 -6.97 16.46
CA VAL A 113 21.16 -7.34 16.60
C VAL A 113 21.33 -8.85 16.74
N ASP A 114 20.41 -9.50 17.46
CA ASP A 114 20.42 -10.94 17.71
C ASP A 114 19.95 -11.76 16.50
N TYR A 115 19.22 -11.13 15.56
CA TYR A 115 18.66 -11.75 14.36
C TYR A 115 19.21 -11.11 13.07
N PRO A 116 20.52 -11.25 12.79
CA PRO A 116 21.16 -10.62 11.63
C PRO A 116 20.61 -11.13 10.27
N GLU A 117 19.92 -12.26 10.25
CA GLU A 117 19.22 -12.77 9.07
C GLU A 117 18.09 -11.85 8.61
N VAL A 118 17.37 -11.18 9.52
CA VAL A 118 16.29 -10.24 9.16
C VAL A 118 16.85 -9.12 8.29
N PHE A 119 17.96 -8.52 8.74
CA PHE A 119 18.68 -7.50 7.99
C PHE A 119 19.17 -8.04 6.64
N LYS A 120 19.76 -9.24 6.60
CA LYS A 120 20.26 -9.84 5.35
C LYS A 120 19.13 -10.14 4.36
N MET A 121 17.96 -10.57 4.83
CA MET A 121 16.80 -10.82 3.98
C MET A 121 16.18 -9.54 3.43
N ALA A 122 16.32 -8.42 4.14
CA ALA A 122 15.86 -7.12 3.67
C ALA A 122 16.83 -6.43 2.69
N LEU A 123 18.06 -6.93 2.51
CA LEU A 123 19.01 -6.29 1.57
C LEU A 123 18.51 -6.37 0.12
N PRO A 124 18.54 -5.24 -0.63
CA PRO A 124 18.27 -5.27 -2.07
C PRO A 124 19.32 -6.09 -2.81
N ASP A 125 18.88 -6.85 -3.81
CA ASP A 125 19.78 -7.54 -4.73
C ASP A 125 20.41 -6.53 -5.69
N THR A 126 21.63 -6.09 -5.37
CA THR A 126 22.41 -5.20 -6.25
C THR A 126 22.85 -5.86 -7.57
N LEU A 127 22.83 -7.19 -7.67
CA LEU A 127 23.32 -7.91 -8.86
C LEU A 127 22.35 -7.82 -10.04
N VAL A 128 21.12 -7.35 -9.81
CA VAL A 128 20.11 -7.10 -10.86
C VAL A 128 20.58 -6.14 -11.96
N TRP A 129 21.60 -5.32 -11.67
CA TRP A 129 22.22 -4.42 -12.63
C TRP A 129 23.11 -5.14 -13.64
N ARG A 130 23.64 -6.34 -13.32
CA ARG A 130 24.54 -7.07 -14.20
C ARG A 130 23.83 -7.55 -15.45
N SER A 131 24.52 -7.42 -16.58
CA SER A 131 24.13 -8.01 -17.85
C SER A 131 25.36 -8.65 -18.50
N LYS A 132 25.15 -9.79 -19.18
CA LYS A 132 26.25 -10.58 -19.77
C LYS A 132 27.12 -9.80 -20.76
N LEU A 133 26.57 -8.75 -21.36
CA LEU A 133 27.19 -7.97 -22.43
C LEU A 133 27.18 -6.46 -22.13
N ALA A 134 27.04 -6.03 -20.87
CA ALA A 134 27.08 -4.61 -20.50
C ALA A 134 27.97 -4.38 -19.27
N PHE A 135 28.63 -3.23 -19.24
CA PHE A 135 29.46 -2.81 -18.11
C PHE A 135 28.62 -2.00 -17.10
N ASN A 136 27.98 -2.71 -16.17
CA ASN A 136 27.10 -2.11 -15.15
C ASN A 136 27.63 -2.28 -13.71
N GLU A 137 28.89 -2.73 -13.54
CA GLU A 137 29.50 -2.89 -12.21
C GLU A 137 29.46 -1.62 -11.36
N PRO A 138 29.64 -0.39 -11.91
CA PRO A 138 29.49 0.83 -11.10
C PRO A 138 28.12 0.94 -10.43
N TYR A 139 27.04 0.53 -11.10
CA TYR A 139 25.69 0.58 -10.54
C TYR A 139 25.47 -0.48 -9.44
N VAL A 140 26.12 -1.64 -9.56
CA VAL A 140 26.11 -2.67 -8.51
C VAL A 140 26.70 -2.13 -7.21
N GLU A 141 27.77 -1.33 -7.30
CA GLU A 141 28.48 -0.81 -6.13
C GLU A 141 27.87 0.48 -5.59
N LEU A 142 27.41 1.37 -6.47
CA LEU A 142 27.10 2.76 -6.13
C LEU A 142 25.61 3.08 -6.07
N TYR A 143 24.75 2.45 -6.88
CA TYR A 143 23.34 2.89 -7.03
C TYR A 143 22.61 2.99 -5.69
N PHE A 144 22.67 1.93 -4.88
CA PHE A 144 21.97 1.91 -3.60
C PHE A 144 22.71 2.70 -2.49
N ARG A 145 24.02 2.91 -2.63
CA ARG A 145 24.89 3.35 -1.52
C ARG A 145 25.30 4.81 -1.61
N HIS A 146 25.56 5.30 -2.81
CA HIS A 146 26.20 6.59 -3.03
C HIS A 146 25.21 7.75 -2.82
N PRO A 147 25.63 8.88 -2.22
CA PRO A 147 24.78 10.06 -2.02
C PRO A 147 24.25 10.73 -3.29
N ALA A 148 24.75 10.37 -4.47
CA ALA A 148 24.20 10.89 -5.73
C ALA A 148 22.83 10.28 -6.08
N TYR A 149 22.53 9.09 -5.53
CA TYR A 149 21.33 8.32 -5.85
C TYR A 149 20.34 8.27 -4.67
N GLN A 150 20.42 9.20 -3.71
CA GLN A 150 19.57 9.13 -2.50
C GLN A 150 18.08 9.26 -2.83
N ASP A 151 17.76 10.18 -3.74
CA ASP A 151 16.39 10.51 -4.16
C ASP A 151 15.96 9.71 -5.40
N TYR A 152 16.73 8.70 -5.79
CA TYR A 152 16.36 7.77 -6.86
C TYR A 152 15.52 6.63 -6.27
N PRO A 153 14.62 6.01 -7.07
CA PRO A 153 13.77 4.94 -6.58
C PRO A 153 14.60 3.72 -6.18
N VAL A 154 14.18 3.04 -5.12
CA VAL A 154 14.78 1.78 -4.71
C VAL A 154 14.43 0.68 -5.72
N VAL A 155 15.45 -0.08 -6.14
CA VAL A 155 15.31 -1.22 -7.06
C VAL A 155 16.09 -2.41 -6.54
N GLY A 156 15.90 -3.58 -7.16
CA GLY A 156 16.51 -4.82 -6.68
C GLY A 156 15.79 -5.39 -5.46
N ILE A 157 14.54 -4.98 -5.24
CA ILE A 157 13.68 -5.50 -4.20
C ILE A 157 12.63 -6.47 -4.77
N ASN A 158 12.25 -7.46 -3.98
CA ASN A 158 11.14 -8.34 -4.29
C ASN A 158 9.85 -7.91 -3.57
N TRP A 159 8.73 -8.56 -3.91
CA TRP A 159 7.41 -8.22 -3.38
C TRP A 159 7.30 -8.45 -1.86
N LEU A 160 7.99 -9.48 -1.34
CA LEU A 160 8.00 -9.77 0.11
C LEU A 160 8.70 -8.66 0.89
N GLN A 161 9.88 -8.23 0.42
CA GLN A 161 10.64 -7.12 1.01
C GLN A 161 9.86 -5.80 0.99
N ALA A 162 9.09 -5.55 -0.08
CA ALA A 162 8.24 -4.36 -0.19
C ALA A 162 7.11 -4.37 0.84
N ASN A 163 6.49 -5.52 1.11
CA ASN A 163 5.48 -5.66 2.17
C ASN A 163 6.08 -5.52 3.58
N ASP A 164 7.25 -6.11 3.83
CA ASP A 164 7.93 -5.95 5.12
C ASP A 164 8.27 -4.48 5.41
N TYR A 165 8.66 -3.72 4.37
CA TYR A 165 8.86 -2.27 4.48
C TYR A 165 7.56 -1.54 4.84
N CYS A 166 6.43 -1.89 4.21
CA CYS A 166 5.12 -1.32 4.54
C CYS A 166 4.72 -1.59 6.01
N SER A 167 4.96 -2.80 6.51
CA SER A 167 4.73 -3.13 7.92
C SER A 167 5.62 -2.29 8.84
N TRP A 168 6.92 -2.20 8.54
CA TRP A 168 7.86 -1.36 9.29
C TRP A 168 7.45 0.12 9.32
N ARG A 169 7.06 0.68 8.16
CA ARG A 169 6.63 2.07 8.06
C ARG A 169 5.39 2.34 8.90
N THR A 170 4.46 1.39 8.94
CA THR A 170 3.28 1.47 9.81
C THR A 170 3.69 1.62 11.26
N ASP A 171 4.56 0.73 11.74
CA ASP A 171 5.01 0.73 13.13
C ASP A 171 5.77 2.03 13.46
N ARG A 172 6.68 2.46 12.59
CA ARG A 172 7.46 3.69 12.81
C ARG A 172 6.64 4.97 12.81
N VAL A 173 5.66 5.08 11.93
CA VAL A 173 4.80 6.27 11.86
C VAL A 173 3.90 6.33 13.09
N ASN A 174 3.26 5.21 13.46
CA ASN A 174 2.43 5.15 14.65
C ASN A 174 3.22 5.36 15.94
N GLU A 175 4.45 4.83 16.03
CA GLU A 175 5.35 5.11 17.15
C GLU A 175 5.62 6.62 17.28
N MET A 176 5.94 7.28 16.16
CA MET A 176 6.22 8.71 16.15
C MET A 176 5.00 9.55 16.54
N ILE A 177 3.79 9.15 16.10
CA ILE A 177 2.54 9.79 16.52
C ILE A 177 2.36 9.63 18.03
N MET A 178 2.54 8.42 18.57
CA MET A 178 2.42 8.16 20.01
C MET A 178 3.43 8.96 20.84
N VAL A 179 4.65 9.16 20.34
CA VAL A 179 5.66 10.02 20.97
C VAL A 179 5.26 11.49 20.89
N ARG A 180 4.72 11.95 19.75
CA ARG A 180 4.25 13.33 19.54
C ARG A 180 3.08 13.69 20.45
N GLU A 181 2.11 12.78 20.58
CA GLU A 181 0.98 12.94 21.51
C GLU A 181 1.40 12.76 22.98
N GLY A 182 2.65 12.34 23.23
CA GLY A 182 3.22 12.27 24.56
C GLY A 182 2.84 11.03 25.35
N LEU A 183 2.39 9.98 24.67
CA LEU A 183 2.00 8.71 25.29
C LEU A 183 3.22 7.78 25.46
N LEU A 184 4.20 7.89 24.57
CA LEU A 184 5.47 7.15 24.65
C LEU A 184 6.65 8.11 24.85
N TYR A 185 7.68 7.64 25.55
CA TYR A 185 8.98 8.29 25.54
C TYR A 185 9.71 8.00 24.23
N MET A 186 10.46 8.98 23.74
CA MET A 186 11.43 8.74 22.69
C MET A 186 12.58 7.91 23.27
N ASP A 187 12.61 6.62 22.97
CA ASP A 187 13.72 5.72 23.37
C ASP A 187 14.40 5.10 22.13
N PRO A 188 15.37 5.80 21.54
CA PRO A 188 16.13 5.30 20.40
C PRO A 188 17.13 4.19 20.77
N THR A 189 17.23 3.78 22.04
CA THR A 189 18.27 2.83 22.49
C THR A 189 17.71 1.57 23.13
N GLY A 190 16.53 1.63 23.75
CA GLY A 190 15.88 0.48 24.39
C GLY A 190 15.08 -0.43 23.45
N GLN A 191 14.97 -0.09 22.16
CA GLN A 191 14.31 -0.96 21.18
C GLN A 191 15.26 -2.08 20.72
N THR A 192 15.16 -3.25 21.34
CA THR A 192 15.94 -4.43 20.97
C THR A 192 15.07 -5.67 20.79
N GLY A 193 15.27 -6.40 19.69
CA GLY A 193 14.58 -7.66 19.42
C GLY A 193 13.06 -7.53 19.43
N GLU A 194 12.41 -8.37 20.24
CA GLU A 194 10.95 -8.45 20.40
C GLU A 194 10.33 -7.29 21.20
N GLU A 195 11.15 -6.47 21.86
CA GLU A 195 10.70 -5.29 22.63
C GLU A 195 10.60 -4.03 21.75
N ASN A 196 10.71 -4.17 20.44
CA ASN A 196 10.45 -3.08 19.52
C ASN A 196 8.97 -2.66 19.53
N PHE A 197 8.70 -1.43 19.07
CA PHE A 197 7.33 -0.98 18.91
C PHE A 197 6.72 -1.65 17.67
N ASN A 198 5.64 -2.40 17.88
CA ASN A 198 4.78 -2.90 16.82
C ASN A 198 3.33 -2.56 17.13
N THR A 199 2.62 -1.97 16.16
CA THR A 199 1.27 -1.43 16.33
C THR A 199 0.29 -2.51 16.77
N GLU A 200 0.36 -3.71 16.19
CA GLU A 200 -0.55 -4.81 16.53
C GLU A 200 -0.24 -5.39 17.91
N SER A 201 1.05 -5.54 18.26
CA SER A 201 1.47 -6.00 19.59
C SER A 201 1.02 -5.03 20.69
N TYR A 202 1.07 -3.72 20.39
CA TYR A 202 0.61 -2.67 21.29
C TYR A 202 -0.92 -2.74 21.50
N LEU A 203 -1.69 -2.86 20.40
CA LEU A 203 -3.14 -3.01 20.46
C LEU A 203 -3.58 -4.33 21.11
N ALA A 204 -2.79 -5.40 20.99
CA ALA A 204 -2.99 -6.67 21.69
C ALA A 204 -2.59 -6.62 23.17
N GLY A 205 -2.03 -5.50 23.64
CA GLY A 205 -1.61 -5.31 25.03
C GLY A 205 -0.27 -5.94 25.39
N GLN A 206 0.43 -6.57 24.44
CA GLN A 206 1.70 -7.31 24.64
C GLN A 206 2.97 -6.44 24.53
N TYR A 207 2.80 -5.13 24.32
CA TYR A 207 3.90 -4.17 24.37
C TYR A 207 4.04 -3.57 25.77
N GLU A 208 5.26 -3.68 26.32
CA GLU A 208 5.65 -3.20 27.65
C GLU A 208 6.78 -2.14 27.61
N GLY A 209 7.03 -1.53 26.45
CA GLY A 209 8.12 -0.56 26.29
C GLY A 209 7.92 0.76 27.06
N ALA A 210 8.67 1.80 26.69
CA ALA A 210 8.75 3.07 27.42
C ALA A 210 7.47 3.93 27.34
N VAL A 211 6.41 3.51 28.02
CA VAL A 211 5.16 4.25 28.19
C VAL A 211 5.40 5.46 29.10
N ARG A 212 4.98 6.64 28.64
CA ARG A 212 5.05 7.88 29.41
C ARG A 212 3.75 8.13 30.15
N ASP A 213 2.69 8.29 29.39
CA ASP A 213 1.34 8.58 29.86
C ASP A 213 0.36 7.60 29.20
N GLN A 214 -0.73 7.33 29.89
CA GLN A 214 -1.85 6.54 29.38
C GLN A 214 -3.08 7.42 29.28
N MET A 215 -4.04 7.01 28.45
CA MET A 215 -5.29 7.75 28.33
C MET A 215 -6.13 7.55 29.60
N PRO A 216 -6.95 8.54 30.00
CA PRO A 216 -7.93 8.32 31.05
C PRO A 216 -8.92 7.24 30.60
N ASP A 217 -9.23 6.31 31.49
CA ASP A 217 -10.30 5.33 31.30
C ASP A 217 -11.56 5.88 31.97
N TYR A 218 -12.70 5.78 31.29
CA TYR A 218 -13.99 6.17 31.85
C TYR A 218 -14.76 4.97 32.41
N ASP A 219 -14.18 3.75 32.39
CA ASP A 219 -14.74 2.60 33.12
C ASP A 219 -14.72 2.87 34.64
N PRO A 220 -15.83 2.66 35.37
CA PRO A 220 -15.88 2.74 36.83
C PRO A 220 -14.80 1.97 37.61
N ASN A 221 -14.15 0.98 36.98
CA ASN A 221 -13.17 0.11 37.60
C ASN A 221 -11.71 0.43 37.22
N GLY A 222 -11.47 1.38 36.31
CA GLY A 222 -10.15 1.70 35.80
C GLY A 222 -9.91 3.21 35.75
N ASP A 223 -8.71 3.64 36.14
CA ASP A 223 -8.33 5.06 36.07
C ASP A 223 -7.67 5.41 34.71
N VAL A 224 -6.96 4.45 34.10
CA VAL A 224 -6.15 4.65 32.89
C VAL A 224 -6.21 3.44 31.95
N ARG A 225 -6.10 3.70 30.65
CA ARG A 225 -6.10 2.70 29.59
C ARG A 225 -5.08 2.98 28.48
N LYS A 226 -4.73 1.92 27.75
CA LYS A 226 -3.94 2.02 26.51
C LYS A 226 -4.76 2.65 25.39
N VAL A 227 -4.07 3.27 24.44
CA VAL A 227 -4.69 3.76 23.20
C VAL A 227 -5.24 2.59 22.40
N ARG A 228 -6.44 2.77 21.88
CA ARG A 228 -7.12 1.82 21.00
C ARG A 228 -7.28 2.44 19.61
N MET A 229 -7.65 1.63 18.62
CA MET A 229 -7.88 2.14 17.26
C MET A 229 -9.09 3.10 17.22
N GLU A 230 -10.06 2.89 18.12
CA GLU A 230 -11.27 3.70 18.27
C GLU A 230 -10.98 5.16 18.68
N ASP A 231 -9.80 5.44 19.22
CA ASP A 231 -9.41 6.78 19.65
C ASP A 231 -9.07 7.69 18.45
N GLY A 232 -8.86 7.11 17.26
CA GLY A 232 -8.54 7.85 16.04
C GLY A 232 -7.12 8.46 16.01
N ILE A 233 -6.28 8.15 17.00
CA ILE A 233 -4.89 8.63 17.07
C ILE A 233 -3.99 7.84 16.11
N LEU A 234 -4.17 6.52 16.05
CA LEU A 234 -3.34 5.64 15.24
C LEU A 234 -3.79 5.63 13.79
N LEU A 235 -2.82 5.57 12.87
CA LEU A 235 -3.11 5.44 11.45
C LEU A 235 -3.28 3.97 11.05
N PRO A 236 -4.12 3.69 10.03
CA PRO A 236 -4.21 2.38 9.39
C PRO A 236 -2.86 1.93 8.80
N LYS A 237 -2.77 0.63 8.51
CA LYS A 237 -1.54 0.04 7.98
C LYS A 237 -1.20 0.55 6.59
N TYR A 238 0.07 0.84 6.39
CA TYR A 238 0.67 0.97 5.07
C TYR A 238 0.73 -0.41 4.41
N ARG A 239 0.52 -0.42 3.10
CA ARG A 239 0.54 -1.62 2.26
C ARG A 239 0.91 -1.25 0.84
N LEU A 240 1.11 -2.24 -0.02
CA LEU A 240 1.12 -1.98 -1.46
C LEU A 240 -0.28 -1.59 -1.94
N PRO A 241 -0.40 -0.73 -2.97
CA PRO A 241 -1.69 -0.47 -3.61
C PRO A 241 -2.22 -1.74 -4.28
N THR A 242 -3.55 -1.84 -4.40
CA THR A 242 -4.13 -2.85 -5.30
C THR A 242 -3.91 -2.44 -6.75
N GLU A 243 -4.02 -3.40 -7.67
CA GLU A 243 -3.91 -3.16 -9.10
C GLU A 243 -4.91 -2.08 -9.58
N ALA A 244 -6.12 -2.10 -9.02
CA ALA A 244 -7.17 -1.14 -9.33
C ALA A 244 -6.92 0.25 -8.72
N GLU A 245 -6.45 0.30 -7.46
CA GLU A 245 -6.05 1.54 -6.81
C GLU A 245 -4.91 2.22 -7.57
N TRP A 246 -3.89 1.44 -7.96
CA TRP A 246 -2.75 1.96 -8.70
C TRP A 246 -3.17 2.53 -10.06
N GLU A 247 -4.00 1.82 -10.82
CA GLU A 247 -4.45 2.28 -12.14
C GLU A 247 -5.36 3.51 -12.05
N PHE A 248 -6.28 3.53 -11.09
CA PHE A 248 -7.14 4.67 -10.81
C PHE A 248 -6.34 5.92 -10.47
N ALA A 249 -5.41 5.79 -9.53
CA ALA A 249 -4.53 6.87 -9.10
C ALA A 249 -3.61 7.35 -10.24
N SER A 250 -3.12 6.42 -11.07
CA SER A 250 -2.25 6.72 -12.20
C SER A 250 -2.95 7.54 -13.27
N LEU A 251 -4.15 7.15 -13.69
CA LEU A 251 -4.93 7.88 -14.70
C LEU A 251 -5.29 9.29 -14.22
N GLY A 252 -5.66 9.45 -12.94
CA GLY A 252 -5.94 10.76 -12.36
C GLY A 252 -6.96 11.55 -13.16
N LEU A 253 -8.22 11.10 -13.25
CA LEU A 253 -9.21 11.69 -14.17
C LEU A 253 -9.91 12.95 -13.64
N LEU A 254 -9.56 13.43 -12.45
CA LEU A 254 -10.18 14.60 -11.82
C LEU A 254 -10.13 15.87 -12.69
N GLY A 255 -8.98 16.17 -13.31
CA GLY A 255 -8.83 17.36 -14.16
C GLY A 255 -9.62 17.29 -15.47
N ASN A 256 -10.14 16.11 -15.82
CA ASN A 256 -10.93 15.89 -17.04
C ASN A 256 -12.44 15.95 -16.78
N MET A 257 -12.86 16.16 -15.52
CA MET A 257 -14.25 16.38 -15.15
C MET A 257 -14.66 17.82 -15.50
N LEU A 258 -15.31 18.01 -16.65
CA LEU A 258 -15.83 19.31 -17.10
C LEU A 258 -17.23 19.61 -16.54
N ALA A 259 -17.98 18.58 -16.17
CA ALA A 259 -19.29 18.65 -15.52
C ALA A 259 -19.41 17.45 -14.57
N ASP A 260 -20.19 17.62 -13.50
CA ASP A 260 -20.41 16.57 -12.49
C ASP A 260 -20.69 15.21 -13.16
N GLU A 261 -19.90 14.21 -12.80
CA GLU A 261 -20.01 12.80 -13.26
C GLU A 261 -19.71 12.53 -14.75
N ARG A 262 -19.19 13.49 -15.53
CA ARG A 262 -18.90 13.27 -16.97
C ARG A 262 -17.42 13.43 -17.33
N ILE A 263 -16.81 12.32 -17.73
CA ILE A 263 -15.48 12.25 -18.31
C ILE A 263 -15.64 12.15 -19.84
N PHE A 264 -15.21 13.18 -20.57
CA PHE A 264 -15.31 13.20 -22.04
C PHE A 264 -14.11 12.55 -22.72
N ASN A 265 -12.92 12.68 -22.14
CA ASN A 265 -11.68 12.20 -22.72
C ASN A 265 -10.97 11.28 -21.72
N GLU A 266 -10.90 9.99 -22.08
CA GLU A 266 -10.04 9.03 -21.40
C GLU A 266 -8.57 9.33 -21.69
N LYS A 267 -7.70 9.08 -20.70
CA LYS A 267 -6.26 9.26 -20.84
C LYS A 267 -5.61 7.91 -21.19
N ILE A 268 -4.62 7.94 -22.08
CA ILE A 268 -3.80 6.77 -22.43
C ILE A 268 -2.66 6.59 -21.42
N TYR A 269 -2.08 7.71 -21.00
CA TYR A 269 -0.99 7.83 -20.03
C TYR A 269 -1.49 8.57 -18.78
N PRO A 270 -0.68 8.69 -17.71
CA PRO A 270 -1.02 9.48 -16.50
C PRO A 270 -1.23 10.99 -16.73
N TRP A 271 -1.40 11.42 -17.98
CA TRP A 271 -1.49 12.81 -18.37
C TRP A 271 -2.40 13.03 -19.57
N ASN A 272 -2.79 14.29 -19.76
CA ASN A 272 -3.53 14.72 -20.94
C ASN A 272 -2.66 14.72 -22.20
N GLY A 273 -3.20 14.16 -23.28
CA GLY A 273 -2.55 14.01 -24.58
C GLY A 273 -2.35 12.55 -24.99
N HIS A 274 -2.06 12.34 -26.28
CA HIS A 274 -1.82 10.99 -26.85
C HIS A 274 -0.33 10.65 -26.96
N TYR A 275 0.55 11.63 -26.74
CA TYR A 275 1.98 11.48 -26.95
C TYR A 275 2.73 11.53 -25.63
N ILE A 276 3.89 10.87 -25.61
CA ILE A 276 4.82 10.93 -24.48
C ILE A 276 5.58 12.26 -24.40
N ARG A 277 5.55 13.04 -25.49
CA ARG A 277 6.14 14.38 -25.53
C ARG A 277 5.09 15.41 -25.19
N ILE A 278 5.53 16.46 -24.51
CA ILE A 278 4.72 17.66 -24.29
C ILE A 278 4.38 18.27 -25.65
N ASP A 279 3.10 18.46 -25.90
CA ASP A 279 2.57 19.17 -27.07
C ASP A 279 1.93 20.52 -26.65
N ASP A 280 1.50 21.29 -27.64
CA ASP A 280 0.84 22.59 -27.46
C ASP A 280 -0.50 22.49 -26.71
N ARG A 281 -1.10 21.30 -26.67
CA ARG A 281 -2.38 21.00 -26.01
C ARG A 281 -2.20 20.48 -24.58
N SER A 282 -0.96 20.20 -24.17
CA SER A 282 -0.65 19.64 -22.86
C SER A 282 -0.73 20.67 -21.72
N GLY A 283 -0.90 21.97 -22.03
CA GLY A 283 -1.05 23.04 -21.04
C GLY A 283 0.26 23.51 -20.39
N PHE A 284 1.42 23.11 -20.92
CA PHE A 284 2.74 23.51 -20.43
C PHE A 284 3.30 24.74 -21.14
N ASP A 285 4.33 25.33 -20.54
CA ASP A 285 5.06 26.45 -21.13
C ASP A 285 5.69 26.04 -22.47
N THR A 286 5.72 26.96 -23.43
CA THR A 286 6.30 26.80 -24.76
C THR A 286 7.74 26.28 -24.75
N LYS A 287 8.50 26.54 -23.68
CA LYS A 287 9.88 26.04 -23.49
C LYS A 287 9.96 24.53 -23.25
N ASP A 288 8.88 23.91 -22.78
CA ASP A 288 8.82 22.50 -22.41
C ASP A 288 8.28 21.62 -23.55
N ILE A 289 7.74 22.24 -24.60
CA ILE A 289 7.24 21.56 -25.79
C ILE A 289 8.35 20.68 -26.40
N GLY A 290 8.00 19.44 -26.68
CA GLY A 290 8.91 18.45 -27.26
C GLY A 290 9.72 17.66 -26.22
N GLN A 291 9.75 18.04 -24.93
CA GLN A 291 10.38 17.23 -23.89
C GLN A 291 9.57 15.95 -23.63
N ILE A 292 10.26 14.85 -23.27
CA ILE A 292 9.61 13.58 -22.90
C ILE A 292 9.16 13.65 -21.43
N ARG A 293 7.95 13.15 -21.15
CA ARG A 293 7.28 13.25 -19.84
C ARG A 293 7.56 12.09 -18.88
N ALA A 294 8.30 11.09 -19.32
CA ALA A 294 8.61 9.89 -18.55
C ALA A 294 9.97 9.35 -18.96
N ASN A 295 10.65 8.67 -18.03
CA ASN A 295 11.90 7.96 -18.30
C ASN A 295 11.59 6.61 -18.97
N THR A 296 11.95 6.45 -20.25
CA THR A 296 11.62 5.26 -21.04
C THR A 296 12.50 5.10 -22.27
N ILE A 297 12.67 3.87 -22.73
CA ILE A 297 13.39 3.58 -23.98
C ILE A 297 12.56 4.01 -25.20
N ARG A 298 13.16 4.86 -26.03
CA ARG A 298 12.62 5.18 -27.36
C ARG A 298 12.84 4.05 -28.37
N GLY A 299 14.03 3.46 -28.37
CA GLY A 299 14.42 2.44 -29.35
C GLY A 299 15.65 1.65 -28.94
N ARG A 300 16.01 0.64 -29.74
CA ARG A 300 17.22 -0.15 -29.47
C ARG A 300 18.45 0.77 -29.50
N GLY A 301 19.17 0.83 -28.38
CA GLY A 301 20.37 1.65 -28.23
C GLY A 301 20.13 3.13 -27.94
N ASP A 302 18.87 3.59 -27.90
CA ASP A 302 18.51 4.98 -27.58
C ASP A 302 17.75 5.00 -26.24
N TYR A 303 18.51 5.11 -25.15
CA TYR A 303 18.01 5.23 -23.78
C TYR A 303 17.81 6.69 -23.40
N MET A 304 18.82 7.55 -23.62
CA MET A 304 18.82 8.95 -23.16
C MET A 304 18.97 9.98 -24.29
N GLY A 305 18.88 9.59 -25.56
CA GLY A 305 19.05 10.49 -26.70
C GLY A 305 20.53 10.76 -27.06
N MET A 306 20.76 11.92 -27.69
CA MET A 306 22.09 12.31 -28.20
C MET A 306 22.78 13.25 -27.22
N ALA A 307 24.11 13.14 -27.11
CA ALA A 307 24.90 14.04 -26.28
C ALA A 307 24.63 15.52 -26.62
N GLY A 308 24.41 16.35 -25.60
CA GLY A 308 24.06 17.77 -25.73
C GLY A 308 22.56 18.05 -25.90
N ALA A 309 21.76 17.05 -26.26
CA ALA A 309 20.30 17.15 -26.37
C ALA A 309 19.66 15.82 -25.94
N LEU A 310 19.77 15.51 -24.65
CA LEU A 310 19.21 14.31 -24.07
C LEU A 310 17.68 14.32 -24.19
N ASN A 311 17.07 13.16 -24.42
CA ASN A 311 15.64 13.05 -24.74
C ASN A 311 14.76 13.14 -23.46
N ASP A 312 14.97 12.25 -22.50
CA ASP A 312 14.34 12.14 -21.18
C ASP A 312 15.37 12.40 -20.04
N LYS A 313 16.63 12.67 -20.42
CA LYS A 313 17.76 13.10 -19.58
C LYS A 313 18.39 12.01 -18.72
N ASN A 314 17.96 10.75 -18.81
CA ASN A 314 18.42 9.71 -17.89
C ASN A 314 18.68 8.37 -18.59
N ASP A 315 19.74 7.67 -18.19
CA ASP A 315 20.14 6.36 -18.75
C ASP A 315 19.83 5.17 -17.84
N ILE A 316 19.39 5.48 -16.63
CA ILE A 316 18.93 4.60 -15.55
C ILE A 316 17.68 5.29 -14.93
N PRO A 317 17.06 4.80 -13.83
CA PRO A 317 16.02 5.57 -13.13
C PRO A 317 16.51 6.99 -12.83
N SER A 318 15.62 7.95 -12.76
CA SER A 318 15.91 9.33 -12.38
C SER A 318 15.56 9.57 -10.91
N ASP A 319 15.84 10.78 -10.43
CA ASP A 319 15.23 11.27 -9.19
C ASP A 319 13.69 11.15 -9.31
N VAL A 320 13.05 10.71 -8.22
CA VAL A 320 11.61 10.44 -8.17
C VAL A 320 10.73 11.67 -8.46
N ASN A 321 11.28 12.88 -8.37
CA ASN A 321 10.57 14.14 -8.69
C ASN A 321 10.93 14.72 -10.08
N SER A 322 11.62 13.96 -10.93
CA SER A 322 12.15 14.48 -12.21
C SER A 322 11.10 14.80 -13.27
N TYR A 323 9.92 14.17 -13.18
CA TYR A 323 8.84 14.29 -14.17
C TYR A 323 7.59 14.90 -13.54
N TRP A 324 6.73 15.49 -14.36
CA TRP A 324 5.55 16.19 -13.89
C TRP A 324 4.54 15.26 -13.20
N PRO A 325 3.90 15.71 -12.12
CA PRO A 325 2.87 14.94 -11.45
C PRO A 325 1.60 14.86 -12.30
N ASN A 326 0.77 13.86 -12.00
CA ASN A 326 -0.59 13.77 -12.53
C ASN A 326 -1.56 14.67 -11.74
N ASP A 327 -2.86 14.60 -12.07
CA ASP A 327 -3.90 15.46 -11.48
C ASP A 327 -4.06 15.30 -9.96
N TYR A 328 -3.65 14.16 -9.40
CA TYR A 328 -3.64 13.93 -7.96
C TYR A 328 -2.36 14.44 -7.28
N GLY A 329 -1.34 14.85 -8.04
CA GLY A 329 -0.02 15.20 -7.48
C GLY A 329 0.96 14.03 -7.44
N LEU A 330 0.66 12.88 -8.07
CA LEU A 330 1.55 11.72 -8.05
C LEU A 330 2.61 11.82 -9.16
N TYR A 331 3.87 11.65 -8.77
CA TYR A 331 5.03 11.69 -9.65
C TYR A 331 5.35 10.30 -10.19
N CYS A 332 5.96 10.29 -11.38
CA CYS A 332 6.52 9.10 -12.02
C CYS A 332 5.58 7.89 -12.12
N MET A 333 4.26 8.11 -12.19
CA MET A 333 3.25 7.05 -12.41
C MET A 333 3.42 6.32 -13.75
N ALA A 334 4.24 6.85 -14.65
CA ALA A 334 4.67 6.19 -15.88
C ALA A 334 6.17 6.38 -16.08
N GLY A 335 6.89 5.27 -16.30
CA GLY A 335 8.32 5.25 -16.50
C GLY A 335 9.09 5.22 -15.18
N ASN A 336 10.37 5.52 -15.26
CA ASN A 336 11.30 5.46 -14.12
C ASN A 336 11.50 4.02 -13.64
N VAL A 337 10.60 3.49 -12.79
CA VAL A 337 10.59 2.09 -12.39
C VAL A 337 9.17 1.52 -12.47
N ASN A 338 9.10 0.22 -12.74
CA ASN A 338 7.87 -0.51 -12.48
C ASN A 338 7.61 -0.56 -10.98
N GLU A 339 6.36 -0.78 -10.61
CA GLU A 339 5.95 -0.82 -9.22
C GLU A 339 5.18 -2.08 -8.88
N TRP A 340 5.57 -2.73 -7.79
CA TRP A 340 4.82 -3.85 -7.22
C TRP A 340 3.44 -3.40 -6.74
N VAL A 341 2.41 -4.18 -7.09
CA VAL A 341 1.07 -4.06 -6.50
C VAL A 341 0.75 -5.32 -5.69
N MET A 342 -0.31 -5.28 -4.89
CA MET A 342 -0.66 -6.40 -4.01
C MET A 342 -1.14 -7.65 -4.76
N ASP A 343 -1.80 -7.44 -5.90
CA ASP A 343 -2.57 -8.46 -6.62
C ASP A 343 -1.74 -9.62 -7.16
N VAL A 344 -2.35 -10.81 -7.10
CA VAL A 344 -1.89 -12.00 -7.80
C VAL A 344 -2.30 -11.91 -9.26
N TYR A 345 -1.34 -12.10 -10.16
CA TYR A 345 -1.61 -12.08 -11.59
C TYR A 345 -2.43 -13.29 -12.01
N ARG A 346 -3.54 -13.02 -12.70
CA ARG A 346 -4.29 -13.99 -13.50
C ARG A 346 -4.75 -13.36 -14.82
N PRO A 347 -4.79 -14.15 -15.91
CA PRO A 347 -5.28 -13.65 -17.19
C PRO A 347 -6.73 -13.14 -17.12
N LEU A 348 -7.61 -13.88 -16.42
CA LEU A 348 -9.05 -13.61 -16.36
C LEU A 348 -9.49 -12.74 -15.17
N THR A 349 -8.55 -12.13 -14.41
CA THR A 349 -8.89 -11.32 -13.24
C THR A 349 -9.97 -10.27 -13.54
N TYR A 350 -9.95 -9.67 -14.73
CA TYR A 350 -10.86 -8.59 -15.10
C TYR A 350 -12.29 -9.10 -15.37
N GLU A 351 -12.49 -10.40 -15.62
CA GLU A 351 -13.83 -11.03 -15.77
C GLU A 351 -14.41 -11.38 -14.41
N ASP A 352 -13.57 -11.95 -13.54
CA ASP A 352 -13.99 -12.57 -12.28
C ASP A 352 -14.01 -11.62 -11.08
N ASN A 353 -13.41 -10.43 -11.19
CA ASN A 353 -13.25 -9.53 -10.05
C ASN A 353 -14.57 -8.86 -9.63
N ASP A 354 -14.61 -8.45 -8.36
CA ASP A 354 -15.70 -7.63 -7.82
C ASP A 354 -15.70 -6.24 -8.49
N ASP A 355 -16.87 -5.63 -8.58
CA ASP A 355 -17.02 -4.28 -9.11
C ASP A 355 -16.60 -3.23 -8.07
N PHE A 356 -16.64 -3.57 -6.77
CA PHE A 356 -16.22 -2.70 -5.68
C PHE A 356 -14.88 -3.14 -5.09
N ARG A 357 -13.87 -2.27 -5.16
CA ARG A 357 -12.50 -2.49 -4.68
C ARG A 357 -11.93 -3.84 -5.13
N PRO A 358 -11.85 -4.10 -6.46
CA PRO A 358 -11.34 -5.37 -6.96
C PRO A 358 -9.93 -5.64 -6.44
N PHE A 359 -9.75 -6.84 -5.91
CA PHE A 359 -8.46 -7.34 -5.42
C PHE A 359 -8.41 -8.85 -5.57
N ARG A 360 -7.35 -9.38 -6.17
CA ARG A 360 -7.08 -10.82 -6.23
C ARG A 360 -5.87 -11.18 -5.38
N GLY A 361 -6.06 -12.09 -4.43
CA GLY A 361 -5.01 -12.51 -3.50
C GLY A 361 -5.46 -12.60 -2.03
N ASN A 362 -6.77 -12.66 -1.79
CA ASN A 362 -7.33 -12.72 -0.44
C ASN A 362 -6.94 -14.03 0.27
N VAL A 363 -6.32 -13.87 1.43
CA VAL A 363 -6.09 -14.94 2.40
C VAL A 363 -6.64 -14.47 3.74
N TYR A 364 -7.70 -15.10 4.22
CA TYR A 364 -8.35 -14.74 5.47
C TYR A 364 -7.63 -15.38 6.65
N GLN A 365 -7.09 -14.53 7.52
CA GLN A 365 -6.31 -14.94 8.68
C GLN A 365 -6.94 -14.41 9.97
N THR A 366 -6.73 -15.15 11.05
CA THR A 366 -7.12 -14.78 12.41
C THR A 366 -5.89 -14.85 13.32
N GLN A 367 -5.89 -14.06 14.39
CA GLN A 367 -4.84 -14.10 15.40
C GLN A 367 -4.82 -15.49 16.07
N VAL A 368 -3.62 -16.03 16.27
CA VAL A 368 -3.46 -17.27 17.03
C VAL A 368 -3.87 -16.99 18.47
N ARG A 369 -4.67 -17.89 19.06
CA ARG A 369 -5.11 -17.82 20.45
C ARG A 369 -4.54 -18.99 21.23
N ASP A 370 -4.31 -18.79 22.52
CA ASP A 370 -3.94 -19.85 23.45
C ASP A 370 -5.17 -20.72 23.82
N ASP A 371 -4.93 -21.78 24.61
CA ASP A 371 -5.97 -22.70 25.08
C ASP A 371 -7.02 -22.02 25.98
N GLU A 372 -6.73 -20.82 26.48
CA GLU A 372 -7.57 -20.00 27.35
C GLU A 372 -8.37 -18.94 26.56
N GLY A 373 -8.11 -18.80 25.26
CA GLY A 373 -8.81 -17.91 24.34
C GLY A 373 -8.22 -16.49 24.24
N ASN A 374 -7.10 -16.22 24.92
CA ASN A 374 -6.34 -14.97 24.81
C ASN A 374 -5.45 -14.98 23.56
N ILE A 375 -4.97 -13.81 23.14
CA ILE A 375 -4.06 -13.68 22.00
C ILE A 375 -2.72 -14.33 22.37
N ALA A 376 -2.25 -15.25 21.53
CA ALA A 376 -0.98 -15.93 21.74
C ALA A 376 0.19 -14.94 21.78
N GLU A 377 1.24 -15.31 22.50
CA GLU A 377 2.45 -14.50 22.62
C GLU A 377 3.03 -14.13 21.24
N LYS A 378 3.56 -12.91 21.18
CA LYS A 378 4.27 -12.36 20.02
C LYS A 378 5.43 -13.28 19.59
N ASP A 379 5.79 -13.19 18.31
CA ASP A 379 6.95 -13.88 17.78
C ASP A 379 8.26 -13.24 18.25
N SER A 380 9.38 -13.90 17.95
CA SER A 380 10.73 -13.41 18.28
C SER A 380 11.10 -12.07 17.64
N LEU A 381 10.30 -11.57 16.70
CA LEU A 381 10.47 -10.27 16.05
C LEU A 381 9.56 -9.18 16.62
N GLY A 382 8.73 -9.52 17.62
CA GLY A 382 7.77 -8.62 18.25
C GLY A 382 6.39 -8.56 17.56
N LYS A 383 6.13 -9.40 16.56
CA LYS A 383 4.90 -9.38 15.77
C LYS A 383 3.86 -10.36 16.31
N ILE A 384 2.57 -10.03 16.15
CA ILE A 384 1.48 -10.95 16.48
C ILE A 384 1.42 -12.09 15.46
N ARG A 385 1.18 -13.31 15.97
CA ARG A 385 1.09 -14.51 15.14
C ARG A 385 -0.31 -14.66 14.56
N TYR A 386 -0.38 -14.96 13.26
CA TYR A 386 -1.61 -15.20 12.53
C TYR A 386 -1.67 -16.65 12.02
N ARG A 387 -2.88 -17.21 11.97
CA ARG A 387 -3.19 -18.48 11.31
C ARG A 387 -4.33 -18.31 10.32
N ASN A 388 -4.37 -19.17 9.30
CA ASN A 388 -5.50 -19.20 8.39
C ASN A 388 -6.78 -19.60 9.15
N VAL A 389 -7.89 -18.96 8.79
CA VAL A 389 -9.22 -19.32 9.30
C VAL A 389 -9.55 -20.76 8.88
N THR A 390 -10.16 -21.54 9.77
CA THR A 390 -10.58 -22.90 9.41
C THR A 390 -11.91 -22.90 8.69
N ASP A 391 -12.15 -23.90 7.84
CA ASP A 391 -13.42 -24.02 7.11
C ASP A 391 -14.62 -24.15 8.07
N ASP A 392 -14.43 -24.79 9.22
CA ASP A 392 -15.46 -24.88 10.28
C ASP A 392 -15.81 -23.51 10.88
N GLU A 393 -14.81 -22.64 11.10
CA GLU A 393 -15.03 -21.26 11.56
C GLU A 393 -15.74 -20.41 10.49
N ALA A 394 -15.57 -20.75 9.22
CA ALA A 394 -16.20 -20.07 8.08
C ALA A 394 -17.58 -20.63 7.71
N PHE A 395 -17.97 -21.81 8.20
CA PHE A 395 -19.16 -22.54 7.75
C PHE A 395 -20.48 -21.73 7.73
N ASN A 396 -20.70 -20.89 8.75
CA ASN A 396 -21.92 -20.08 8.86
C ASN A 396 -21.81 -18.70 8.16
N ARG A 397 -20.68 -18.39 7.55
CA ARG A 397 -20.46 -17.14 6.84
C ARG A 397 -21.01 -17.26 5.42
N ARG A 398 -21.56 -16.15 4.88
CA ARG A 398 -22.11 -16.12 3.51
C ARG A 398 -21.10 -15.59 2.48
N ASN A 399 -20.03 -14.96 2.94
CA ASN A 399 -19.08 -14.24 2.09
C ASN A 399 -17.85 -15.07 1.69
N TYR A 400 -17.43 -16.05 2.50
CA TYR A 400 -16.36 -16.99 2.15
C TYR A 400 -16.51 -18.29 2.93
N ASN A 401 -16.05 -19.38 2.32
CA ASN A 401 -16.11 -20.74 2.91
C ASN A 401 -14.73 -21.30 3.25
N THR A 402 -13.66 -20.74 2.68
CA THR A 402 -12.27 -21.18 2.89
C THR A 402 -11.38 -19.96 3.15
N ALA A 403 -10.23 -20.17 3.81
CA ALA A 403 -9.30 -19.08 4.09
C ALA A 403 -8.52 -18.60 2.85
N ASP A 404 -7.98 -19.53 2.07
CA ASP A 404 -7.18 -19.21 0.88
C ASP A 404 -8.07 -19.09 -0.36
N ASN A 405 -8.25 -17.86 -0.84
CA ASN A 405 -9.08 -17.54 -2.00
C ASN A 405 -8.22 -17.00 -3.16
N ILE A 406 -6.91 -17.28 -3.17
CA ILE A 406 -6.01 -16.79 -4.23
C ILE A 406 -6.40 -17.33 -5.61
N ASN A 407 -6.86 -18.58 -5.68
CA ASN A 407 -7.26 -19.29 -6.91
C ASN A 407 -8.78 -19.40 -7.07
N TYR A 408 -9.57 -18.60 -6.35
CA TYR A 408 -11.03 -18.58 -6.48
C TYR A 408 -11.45 -18.27 -7.92
N LEU A 409 -12.32 -19.13 -8.49
CA LEU A 409 -12.78 -19.13 -9.89
C LEU A 409 -11.67 -19.39 -10.93
N ASP A 410 -10.48 -19.81 -10.48
CA ASP A 410 -9.30 -19.93 -11.32
C ASP A 410 -8.33 -21.00 -10.80
N GLY A 411 -8.88 -22.20 -10.57
CA GLY A 411 -8.15 -23.40 -10.18
C GLY A 411 -8.32 -23.87 -8.74
N ASP A 412 -9.27 -23.27 -8.02
CA ASP A 412 -9.86 -23.89 -6.85
C ASP A 412 -10.57 -25.21 -7.22
N TYR A 413 -10.87 -26.03 -6.22
CA TYR A 413 -11.46 -27.35 -6.43
C TYR A 413 -12.83 -27.26 -7.16
N GLU A 414 -13.64 -26.24 -6.86
CA GLU A 414 -14.99 -26.09 -7.42
C GLU A 414 -14.97 -25.64 -8.88
N SER A 415 -13.97 -24.84 -9.28
CA SER A 415 -13.77 -24.46 -10.69
C SER A 415 -13.02 -25.52 -11.52
N SER A 416 -12.50 -26.57 -10.88
CA SER A 416 -11.73 -27.62 -11.56
C SER A 416 -12.61 -28.66 -12.25
N ILE A 417 -12.11 -29.32 -13.29
CA ILE A 417 -12.80 -30.45 -13.96
C ILE A 417 -13.02 -31.65 -13.02
N ASP A 418 -12.26 -31.72 -11.94
CA ASP A 418 -12.25 -32.82 -10.99
C ASP A 418 -13.21 -32.62 -9.81
N TYR A 419 -14.07 -31.58 -9.85
CA TYR A 419 -14.97 -31.19 -8.75
C TYR A 419 -15.87 -32.32 -8.21
N ASN A 420 -16.13 -33.35 -9.02
CA ASN A 420 -16.99 -34.50 -8.68
C ASN A 420 -16.19 -35.79 -8.39
N THR A 421 -14.87 -35.69 -8.18
CA THR A 421 -14.01 -36.86 -7.94
C THR A 421 -13.61 -36.93 -6.48
N ASP A 422 -14.11 -37.94 -5.77
CA ASP A 422 -13.86 -38.12 -4.32
C ASP A 422 -12.38 -38.35 -3.96
N ASP A 423 -11.58 -38.83 -4.91
CA ASP A 423 -10.15 -39.12 -4.72
C ASP A 423 -9.22 -37.90 -4.94
N VAL A 424 -9.78 -36.74 -5.30
CA VAL A 424 -8.99 -35.54 -5.59
C VAL A 424 -8.92 -34.65 -4.35
N SER A 425 -7.69 -34.29 -3.95
CA SER A 425 -7.46 -33.36 -2.85
C SER A 425 -8.25 -32.08 -3.07
N LYS A 426 -8.98 -31.61 -2.05
CA LYS A 426 -9.71 -30.33 -2.02
C LYS A 426 -8.84 -29.14 -1.58
N ASP A 427 -7.53 -29.37 -1.42
CA ASP A 427 -6.57 -28.33 -1.02
C ASP A 427 -6.43 -27.24 -2.10
N ASN A 428 -6.84 -26.02 -1.78
CA ASN A 428 -6.77 -24.87 -2.68
C ASN A 428 -5.46 -24.08 -2.59
N THR A 429 -4.51 -24.47 -1.76
CA THR A 429 -3.26 -23.71 -1.55
C THR A 429 -2.30 -23.74 -2.75
N ASN A 430 -2.51 -24.67 -3.68
CA ASN A 430 -1.66 -24.84 -4.86
C ASN A 430 -2.40 -24.55 -6.17
N SER A 431 -1.67 -24.10 -7.18
CA SER A 431 -2.21 -23.74 -8.51
C SER A 431 -2.14 -24.87 -9.54
N LYS A 432 -1.79 -26.10 -9.13
CA LYS A 432 -1.46 -27.19 -10.06
C LYS A 432 -2.66 -27.68 -10.87
N ARG A 433 -3.89 -27.40 -10.43
CA ARG A 433 -5.12 -27.78 -11.13
C ARG A 433 -5.33 -27.03 -12.45
N MET A 434 -4.85 -25.79 -12.53
CA MET A 434 -4.99 -24.96 -13.75
C MET A 434 -3.65 -24.71 -14.43
N TYR A 435 -2.58 -24.54 -13.66
CA TYR A 435 -1.28 -24.16 -14.19
C TYR A 435 -0.23 -25.19 -13.83
N ASN A 436 0.30 -25.87 -14.86
CA ASN A 436 1.43 -26.78 -14.69
C ASN A 436 2.74 -25.98 -14.79
N THR A 437 3.28 -25.62 -13.63
CA THR A 437 4.51 -24.84 -13.49
C THR A 437 5.79 -25.70 -13.39
N GLY A 438 5.70 -26.99 -13.71
CA GLY A 438 6.83 -27.93 -13.62
C GLY A 438 7.17 -28.38 -12.19
N LYS A 439 8.32 -29.02 -12.00
CA LYS A 439 8.77 -29.49 -10.67
C LYS A 439 9.31 -28.32 -9.82
N SER A 440 8.79 -28.17 -8.61
CA SER A 440 9.41 -27.35 -7.56
C SER A 440 10.68 -28.04 -7.08
N ALA A 441 11.83 -27.35 -7.16
CA ALA A 441 13.05 -27.77 -6.48
C ALA A 441 13.23 -26.91 -5.23
N LEU A 442 13.43 -27.56 -4.08
CA LEU A 442 13.92 -26.86 -2.88
C LEU A 442 15.37 -26.45 -3.15
N GLY A 443 15.66 -25.16 -3.13
CA GLY A 443 17.04 -24.70 -3.11
C GLY A 443 17.72 -25.07 -1.78
N GLU A 444 19.05 -24.96 -1.71
CA GLU A 444 19.84 -25.20 -0.49
C GLU A 444 19.35 -24.39 0.74
N ASN A 445 18.59 -23.32 0.50
CA ASN A 445 18.08 -22.39 1.50
C ASN A 445 16.67 -22.76 2.01
N GLY A 446 16.13 -23.93 1.63
CA GLY A 446 14.75 -24.34 1.96
C GLY A 446 13.65 -23.58 1.21
N LYS A 447 14.00 -22.57 0.41
CA LYS A 447 13.06 -21.82 -0.44
C LYS A 447 12.75 -22.62 -1.70
N SER A 448 11.46 -22.84 -1.97
CA SER A 448 10.99 -23.48 -3.21
C SER A 448 11.29 -22.56 -4.39
N THR A 449 12.22 -22.98 -5.25
CA THR A 449 12.48 -22.35 -6.55
C THR A 449 11.73 -23.15 -7.61
N VAL A 450 10.69 -22.54 -8.19
CA VAL A 450 10.03 -23.06 -9.39
C VAL A 450 10.80 -22.49 -10.58
N ARG A 451 11.57 -23.33 -11.27
CA ARG A 451 12.35 -22.89 -12.42
C ARG A 451 12.22 -23.92 -13.53
N GLY A 452 11.50 -23.53 -14.60
CA GLY A 452 11.53 -24.11 -15.94
C GLY A 452 12.04 -25.55 -16.04
N GLY A 453 11.31 -26.48 -15.42
CA GLY A 453 11.61 -27.91 -15.51
C GLY A 453 11.08 -28.51 -16.81
N LEU A 454 11.55 -29.71 -17.15
CA LEU A 454 10.90 -30.55 -18.16
C LEU A 454 9.41 -30.66 -17.82
N ASN A 455 8.54 -30.33 -18.80
CA ASN A 455 7.08 -30.32 -18.74
C ASN A 455 6.41 -29.10 -18.09
N MET A 456 7.10 -27.97 -17.87
CA MET A 456 6.44 -26.70 -17.50
C MET A 456 5.66 -26.14 -18.70
N THR A 457 4.37 -25.82 -18.52
CA THR A 457 3.51 -25.22 -19.56
C THR A 457 3.13 -23.77 -19.28
N SER A 458 3.14 -23.34 -18.01
CA SER A 458 2.80 -21.97 -17.62
C SER A 458 3.77 -21.42 -16.56
N MET A 459 3.98 -20.11 -16.59
CA MET A 459 4.66 -19.35 -15.54
C MET A 459 3.68 -18.79 -14.49
N VAL A 460 2.36 -18.95 -14.69
CA VAL A 460 1.32 -18.45 -13.79
C VAL A 460 1.13 -19.41 -12.61
N ASP A 461 1.13 -18.89 -11.40
CA ASP A 461 0.87 -19.61 -10.15
C ASP A 461 0.39 -18.66 -9.04
N ASN A 462 0.12 -19.19 -7.84
CA ASN A 462 -0.29 -18.39 -6.67
C ASN A 462 0.77 -17.39 -6.17
N ARG A 463 1.98 -17.39 -6.76
CA ARG A 463 3.10 -16.53 -6.37
C ARG A 463 3.41 -15.42 -7.38
N GLN A 464 2.82 -15.45 -8.58
CA GLN A 464 2.99 -14.38 -9.56
C GLN A 464 2.24 -13.14 -9.10
N ARG A 465 2.98 -12.04 -8.94
CA ARG A 465 2.42 -10.74 -8.52
C ARG A 465 2.43 -9.78 -9.69
N VAL A 466 1.42 -8.94 -9.75
CA VAL A 466 1.32 -7.89 -10.76
C VAL A 466 2.31 -6.77 -10.45
N PHE A 467 2.85 -6.16 -11.50
CA PHE A 467 3.55 -4.89 -11.41
C PHE A 467 3.15 -3.97 -12.58
N LYS A 468 3.17 -2.65 -12.35
CA LYS A 468 2.66 -1.63 -13.29
C LYS A 468 3.60 -0.42 -13.44
N GLY A 469 3.27 0.51 -14.34
CA GLY A 469 3.97 1.79 -14.52
C GLY A 469 5.03 1.83 -15.61
N GLY A 470 5.68 0.70 -15.90
CA GLY A 470 6.76 0.66 -16.88
C GLY A 470 8.05 1.27 -16.32
N GLY A 471 9.20 0.68 -16.63
CA GLY A 471 10.49 1.18 -16.16
C GLY A 471 11.28 1.93 -17.22
N TRP A 472 12.40 2.50 -16.81
CA TRP A 472 13.39 3.14 -17.69
C TRP A 472 13.91 2.21 -18.81
N LYS A 473 13.81 0.89 -18.63
CA LYS A 473 14.18 -0.12 -19.64
C LYS A 473 13.04 -0.53 -20.57
N ASP A 474 11.85 -0.03 -20.35
CA ASP A 474 10.68 -0.42 -21.11
C ASP A 474 10.39 0.59 -22.21
N ARG A 475 9.67 0.13 -23.24
CA ARG A 475 9.16 1.00 -24.30
C ARG A 475 7.87 1.68 -23.84
N VAL A 476 7.56 2.79 -24.51
CA VAL A 476 6.36 3.63 -24.34
C VAL A 476 5.06 2.84 -24.17
N TYR A 477 4.89 1.71 -24.86
CA TYR A 477 3.72 0.84 -24.71
C TYR A 477 3.42 0.46 -23.25
N TRP A 478 4.44 0.18 -22.45
CA TRP A 478 4.30 -0.23 -21.04
C TRP A 478 4.06 0.94 -20.07
N MET A 479 4.06 2.17 -20.57
CA MET A 479 3.78 3.37 -19.78
C MET A 479 2.27 3.62 -19.62
N SER A 480 1.44 2.88 -20.36
CA SER A 480 -0.01 2.98 -20.21
C SER A 480 -0.46 2.26 -18.92
N PRO A 481 -1.24 2.93 -18.04
CA PRO A 481 -1.62 2.38 -16.74
C PRO A 481 -2.39 1.05 -16.79
N GLY A 482 -3.15 0.83 -17.87
CA GLY A 482 -3.91 -0.40 -18.08
C GLY A 482 -3.04 -1.61 -18.47
N THR A 483 -1.75 -1.43 -18.76
CA THR A 483 -0.88 -2.56 -19.09
C THR A 483 -0.54 -3.38 -17.85
N ARG A 484 -0.54 -4.70 -18.01
CA ARG A 484 -0.34 -5.66 -16.93
C ARG A 484 0.89 -6.51 -17.23
N ARG A 485 1.73 -6.70 -16.22
CA ARG A 485 2.83 -7.67 -16.24
C ARG A 485 2.95 -8.33 -14.89
N PHE A 486 3.66 -9.45 -14.86
CA PHE A 486 3.80 -10.23 -13.65
C PHE A 486 5.20 -10.80 -13.49
N LEU A 487 5.56 -11.01 -12.23
CA LEU A 487 6.83 -11.60 -11.83
C LEU A 487 6.62 -12.38 -10.54
N ASP A 488 7.41 -13.43 -10.31
CA ASP A 488 7.35 -14.18 -9.06
C ASP A 488 7.72 -13.27 -7.88
N GLN A 489 6.93 -13.36 -6.80
CA GLN A 489 7.08 -12.52 -5.60
C GLN A 489 8.47 -12.55 -4.94
N SER A 490 9.33 -13.53 -5.24
CA SER A 490 10.70 -13.64 -4.71
C SER A 490 11.79 -13.06 -5.62
N GLN A 491 11.44 -12.69 -6.85
CA GLN A 491 12.39 -12.13 -7.82
C GLN A 491 12.45 -10.60 -7.71
N ALA A 492 13.56 -10.05 -8.18
CA ALA A 492 13.83 -8.62 -8.18
C ALA A 492 14.43 -8.18 -9.52
N ARG A 493 14.29 -6.90 -9.87
CA ARG A 493 14.83 -6.31 -11.11
C ARG A 493 15.40 -4.91 -10.87
N ALA A 494 16.22 -4.44 -11.81
CA ALA A 494 16.83 -3.10 -11.79
C ALA A 494 15.88 -1.97 -12.24
N ASP A 495 14.66 -2.32 -12.61
CA ASP A 495 13.62 -1.44 -13.13
C ASP A 495 12.27 -1.73 -12.45
N LEU A 496 12.32 -2.22 -11.20
CA LEU A 496 11.18 -2.59 -10.38
C LEU A 496 11.41 -2.16 -8.93
N GLY A 497 10.59 -1.22 -8.48
CA GLY A 497 10.46 -0.71 -7.13
C GLY A 497 9.02 -0.82 -6.65
N PHE A 498 8.56 0.15 -5.86
CA PHE A 498 7.22 0.17 -5.28
C PHE A 498 6.91 1.54 -4.68
N ARG A 499 5.63 1.74 -4.38
CA ARG A 499 5.10 2.82 -3.56
C ARG A 499 4.12 2.25 -2.52
N CYS A 500 3.92 2.94 -1.41
CA CYS A 500 2.94 2.54 -0.42
C CYS A 500 1.58 3.20 -0.67
N ALA A 501 0.55 2.55 -0.15
CA ALA A 501 -0.80 3.06 -0.02
C ALA A 501 -1.33 2.76 1.38
N MET A 502 -2.31 3.54 1.82
CA MET A 502 -2.98 3.40 3.11
C MET A 502 -4.48 3.59 2.91
N HIS A 503 -5.29 2.80 3.61
CA HIS A 503 -6.73 2.97 3.54
C HIS A 503 -7.16 4.29 4.21
N ARG A 504 -8.13 4.98 3.60
CA ARG A 504 -8.80 6.10 4.25
C ARG A 504 -9.96 5.61 5.09
N VAL A 505 -10.04 6.09 6.32
CA VAL A 505 -11.13 5.86 7.26
C VAL A 505 -12.02 7.09 7.30
N GLY A 506 -13.34 6.88 7.33
CA GLY A 506 -14.34 7.95 7.38
C GLY A 506 -15.06 8.15 6.04
N GLY A 507 -15.56 9.37 5.81
CA GLY A 507 -16.30 9.73 4.60
C GLY A 507 -15.46 9.56 3.32
N ALA A 508 -16.09 9.66 2.14
CA ALA A 508 -15.38 9.52 0.86
C ALA A 508 -14.64 10.80 0.43
N GLN A 509 -15.09 11.97 0.86
CA GLN A 509 -14.47 13.28 0.57
C GLN A 509 -13.62 13.76 1.74
N GLY A 510 -12.45 14.33 1.45
CA GLY A 510 -11.67 15.08 2.44
C GLY A 510 -12.41 16.35 2.86
N LEU A 511 -12.23 16.82 4.09
CA LEU A 511 -12.88 18.06 4.54
C LEU A 511 -12.28 19.31 3.88
N GLY A 512 -11.22 19.17 3.08
CA GLY A 512 -10.78 20.18 2.12
C GLY A 512 -10.30 21.49 2.77
N TYR A 513 -9.57 21.39 3.89
CA TYR A 513 -8.98 22.53 4.57
C TYR A 513 -7.58 22.89 4.07
#